data_AF-A0A8J6IUZ5-F1
#
_entry.id   AF-A0A8J6IUZ5-F1
#
_cell.length_a   1.000
_cell.length_b   1.000
_cell.length_c   1.000
_cell.angle_alpha   90.00
_cell.angle_beta   90.00
_cell.angle_gamma   90.00
#
_symmetry.space_group_name_H-M   'P 1'
#
loop_
_entity.id
_entity.type
_entity.pdbx_description
1 polymer ?
#
loop_
_entity_poly.entity_id
_entity_poly.type
_entity_poly.pdbx_seq_one_letter_code
_entity_poly.pdbx_strand_id
1 'polypeptide(L)'
;MSVINKMLRDLDSRQNNDMHDAVYVPPARKPWLLWISLLLLLLVVVAWGLSQWMLSNSPEIPVKPLASAVEPVPQSNVTQVHSSEKTEPDAQVQQGVTAEKKQTDSTPENVVMPEEKATAAAPELLVEQQKKISQEQTHSSTQKLVEQIAHLQKILADDNKSVTHNTVEEPLADSDKSEVDKTSSFSVKPVTQSQSQQVEELQTRIQYALAESANKEAEKLLNQLLSIKPTHSKARQMLANLYNTNGKYAEAQQVLQQGLVLNRDDVDVRVMLARFFTQQNHADAALELLEAYLPDIHTHIPYFALKASIADALARFDVALKTYQSLVAIQPQNSKWWLGVAISADRQSQFELAKKAYQNVLRYGHQSDSVSAFATKRLSQLRGE
;
A
#
# COMPACT_ATOMS: atom_id res chain seq x y z
N MET A 1 2.91 -9.46 -0.34
CA MET A 1 2.61 -8.36 0.61
C MET A 1 3.28 -8.68 1.94
N SER A 2 4.22 -7.86 2.41
CA SER A 2 4.86 -8.09 3.72
C SER A 2 3.87 -7.86 4.87
N VAL A 3 3.88 -8.75 5.86
CA VAL A 3 3.08 -8.64 7.11
C VAL A 3 3.35 -7.30 7.82
N ILE A 4 4.58 -6.80 7.71
CA ILE A 4 5.04 -5.52 8.27
C ILE A 4 4.24 -4.33 7.71
N ASN A 5 3.99 -4.30 6.40
CA ASN A 5 3.22 -3.22 5.77
C ASN A 5 1.73 -3.31 6.17
N LYS A 6 1.22 -4.51 6.47
CA LYS A 6 -0.13 -4.67 7.07
C LYS A 6 -0.17 -4.16 8.51
N MET A 7 0.87 -4.41 9.32
CA MET A 7 0.96 -3.93 10.70
C MET A 7 1.10 -2.40 10.78
N LEU A 8 1.97 -1.79 9.98
CA LEU A 8 2.09 -0.32 9.91
C LEU A 8 0.78 0.33 9.44
N ARG A 9 0.08 -0.28 8.49
CA ARG A 9 -1.26 0.17 8.06
C ARG A 9 -2.35 -0.02 9.13
N ASP A 10 -2.28 -1.02 9.99
CA ASP A 10 -3.26 -1.19 11.09
C ASP A 10 -3.03 -0.20 12.25
N LEU A 11 -1.79 0.29 12.41
CA LEU A 11 -1.52 1.45 13.27
C LEU A 11 -2.09 2.74 12.65
N ASP A 12 -1.85 2.97 11.35
CA ASP A 12 -2.37 4.16 10.65
C ASP A 12 -3.89 4.19 10.51
N SER A 13 -4.55 3.05 10.26
CA SER A 13 -6.02 3.00 10.13
C SER A 13 -6.74 3.36 11.43
N ARG A 14 -6.14 3.03 12.57
CA ARG A 14 -6.68 3.35 13.90
C ARG A 14 -6.39 4.80 14.29
N GLN A 15 -5.15 5.28 14.07
CA GLN A 15 -4.79 6.66 14.44
C GLN A 15 -5.46 7.73 13.57
N ASN A 16 -5.77 7.46 12.29
CA ASN A 16 -6.48 8.42 11.44
C ASN A 16 -7.97 8.63 11.85
N ASN A 17 -8.56 7.74 12.65
CA ASN A 17 -9.90 7.93 13.19
C ASN A 17 -9.97 9.01 14.29
N ASP A 18 -8.86 9.28 14.98
CA ASP A 18 -8.81 10.23 16.10
C ASP A 18 -8.55 11.68 15.67
N MET A 19 -8.48 11.96 14.36
CA MET A 19 -8.09 13.25 13.77
C MET A 19 -9.06 13.76 12.68
N HIS A 20 -10.31 13.31 12.72
CA HIS A 20 -11.38 13.84 11.87
C HIS A 20 -12.61 14.14 12.74
N ASP A 21 -13.12 15.37 12.70
CA ASP A 21 -14.47 15.69 13.19
C ASP A 21 -15.48 14.92 12.32
N ALA A 22 -15.85 13.74 12.78
CA ALA A 22 -16.66 12.80 12.04
C ALA A 22 -18.13 13.23 12.05
N VAL A 23 -18.54 13.99 11.02
CA VAL A 23 -19.95 14.15 10.67
C VAL A 23 -20.50 12.75 10.33
N TYR A 24 -21.23 12.16 11.28
CA TYR A 24 -21.79 10.82 11.16
C TYR A 24 -22.86 10.77 10.06
N VAL A 25 -22.59 10.01 9.00
CA VAL A 25 -23.57 9.67 7.96
C VAL A 25 -23.92 8.18 8.10
N PRO A 26 -25.20 7.81 8.31
CA PRO A 26 -25.58 6.42 8.54
C PRO A 26 -25.35 5.56 7.28
N PRO A 27 -24.93 4.29 7.42
CA PRO A 27 -24.58 3.44 6.28
C PRO A 27 -25.81 3.06 5.46
N ALA A 28 -25.83 3.48 4.19
CA ALA A 28 -26.85 3.08 3.23
C ALA A 28 -26.85 1.54 3.04
N ARG A 29 -28.05 0.93 3.10
CA ARG A 29 -28.23 -0.51 2.90
C ARG A 29 -27.87 -0.89 1.47
N LYS A 30 -26.80 -1.68 1.27
CA LYS A 30 -26.29 -2.05 -0.07
C LYS A 30 -27.19 -3.11 -0.74
N PRO A 31 -27.97 -2.78 -1.78
CA PRO A 31 -28.97 -3.71 -2.35
C PRO A 31 -28.35 -4.93 -3.05
N TRP A 32 -27.07 -4.87 -3.44
CA TRP A 32 -26.39 -5.95 -4.15
C TRP A 32 -26.33 -7.29 -3.36
N LEU A 33 -26.41 -7.25 -2.03
CA LEU A 33 -26.44 -8.46 -1.20
C LEU A 33 -27.71 -9.29 -1.42
N LEU A 34 -28.84 -8.64 -1.72
CA LEU A 34 -30.09 -9.31 -2.07
C LEU A 34 -29.95 -10.05 -3.41
N TRP A 35 -29.33 -9.40 -4.41
CA TRP A 35 -29.05 -10.01 -5.71
C TRP A 35 -28.11 -11.22 -5.60
N ILE A 36 -27.10 -11.18 -4.73
CA ILE A 36 -26.24 -12.33 -4.44
C ILE A 36 -27.06 -13.47 -3.81
N SER A 37 -27.91 -13.20 -2.81
CA SER A 37 -28.75 -14.24 -2.21
C SER A 37 -29.73 -14.88 -3.21
N LEU A 38 -30.26 -14.08 -4.14
CA LEU A 38 -31.21 -14.55 -5.15
C LEU A 38 -30.52 -15.40 -6.23
N LEU A 39 -29.30 -15.04 -6.63
CA LEU A 39 -28.47 -15.84 -7.54
C LEU A 39 -28.04 -17.17 -6.90
N LEU A 40 -27.70 -17.16 -5.61
CA LEU A 40 -27.32 -18.37 -4.87
C LEU A 40 -28.51 -19.32 -4.71
N LEU A 41 -29.71 -18.79 -4.43
CA LEU A 41 -30.95 -19.57 -4.38
C LEU A 41 -31.30 -20.17 -5.75
N LEU A 42 -31.13 -19.43 -6.85
CA LEU A 42 -31.36 -19.94 -8.21
C LEU A 42 -30.42 -21.11 -8.55
N LEU A 43 -29.14 -21.04 -8.15
CA LEU A 43 -28.18 -22.14 -8.33
C LEU A 43 -28.62 -23.43 -7.61
N VAL A 44 -29.15 -23.32 -6.39
CA VAL A 44 -29.66 -24.48 -5.64
C VAL A 44 -30.87 -25.12 -6.34
N VAL A 45 -31.79 -24.31 -6.88
CA VAL A 45 -32.96 -24.83 -7.63
C VAL A 45 -32.54 -25.55 -8.91
N VAL A 46 -31.57 -25.00 -9.66
CA VAL A 46 -31.04 -25.65 -10.87
C VAL A 46 -30.34 -26.97 -10.54
N ALA A 47 -29.49 -27.00 -9.50
CA ALA A 47 -28.83 -28.22 -9.06
C ALA A 47 -29.83 -29.31 -8.62
N TRP A 48 -30.89 -28.92 -7.91
CA TRP A 48 -31.95 -29.84 -7.50
C TRP A 48 -32.73 -30.40 -8.70
N GLY A 49 -33.07 -29.56 -9.68
CA GLY A 49 -33.74 -29.98 -10.92
C GLY A 49 -32.91 -30.97 -11.74
N LEU A 50 -31.60 -30.73 -11.89
CA LEU A 50 -30.68 -31.64 -12.56
C LEU A 50 -30.54 -32.98 -11.81
N SER A 51 -30.50 -32.94 -10.48
CA SER A 51 -30.44 -34.14 -9.63
C SER A 51 -31.70 -35.01 -9.75
N GLN A 52 -32.89 -34.40 -9.88
CA GLN A 52 -34.14 -35.15 -10.10
C GLN A 52 -34.19 -35.76 -11.50
N TRP A 53 -33.81 -34.99 -12.53
CA TRP A 53 -33.77 -35.46 -13.92
C TRP A 53 -32.83 -36.66 -14.10
N MET A 54 -31.67 -36.66 -13.42
CA MET A 54 -30.69 -37.74 -13.49
C MET A 54 -31.18 -39.04 -12.83
N LEU A 55 -32.05 -38.96 -11.80
CA LEU A 55 -32.68 -40.14 -11.20
C LEU A 55 -33.77 -40.75 -12.09
N SER A 56 -34.54 -39.92 -12.81
CA SER A 56 -35.60 -40.41 -13.71
C SER A 56 -35.08 -41.06 -14.99
N ASN A 57 -33.87 -40.73 -15.46
CA ASN A 57 -33.34 -41.15 -16.76
C ASN A 57 -32.23 -42.21 -16.67
N SER A 58 -32.35 -43.18 -15.76
CA SER A 58 -31.46 -44.36 -15.75
C SER A 58 -31.97 -45.41 -16.76
N PRO A 59 -31.24 -45.72 -17.85
CA PRO A 59 -31.68 -46.72 -18.82
C PRO A 59 -31.50 -48.15 -18.26
N GLU A 60 -32.58 -48.93 -18.24
CA GLU A 60 -32.52 -50.35 -17.91
C GLU A 60 -31.73 -51.11 -18.98
N ILE A 61 -30.77 -51.94 -18.56
CA ILE A 61 -29.94 -52.75 -19.47
C ILE A 61 -30.73 -54.01 -19.87
N PRO A 62 -31.06 -54.22 -21.16
CA PRO A 62 -31.77 -55.41 -21.61
C PRO A 62 -30.82 -56.60 -21.68
N VAL A 63 -30.85 -57.49 -20.68
CA VAL A 63 -30.11 -58.76 -20.71
C VAL A 63 -30.80 -59.77 -21.64
N LYS A 64 -30.15 -60.06 -22.77
CA LYS A 64 -30.60 -61.05 -23.76
C LYS A 64 -30.06 -62.44 -23.39
N PRO A 65 -30.88 -63.52 -23.38
CA PRO A 65 -30.43 -64.84 -22.96
C PRO A 65 -29.56 -65.50 -24.03
N LEU A 66 -28.55 -66.25 -23.60
CA LEU A 66 -27.74 -67.12 -24.45
C LEU A 66 -27.97 -68.57 -24.02
N ALA A 67 -28.47 -69.40 -24.94
CA ALA A 67 -28.81 -70.80 -24.67
C ALA A 67 -27.80 -71.76 -25.31
N SER A 68 -27.54 -72.86 -24.60
CA SER A 68 -27.07 -74.15 -25.08
C SER A 68 -25.69 -74.27 -25.76
N ALA A 69 -24.72 -74.72 -24.97
CA ALA A 69 -23.70 -75.68 -25.40
C ALA A 69 -23.59 -76.82 -24.35
N VAL A 70 -24.42 -77.84 -24.56
CA VAL A 70 -24.47 -79.24 -24.06
C VAL A 70 -23.50 -79.70 -22.94
N GLU A 71 -24.10 -80.29 -21.91
CA GLU A 71 -23.56 -81.00 -20.71
C GLU A 71 -22.91 -82.38 -21.02
N PRO A 72 -22.19 -83.10 -20.10
CA PRO A 72 -22.71 -83.55 -18.79
C PRO A 72 -21.76 -83.65 -17.55
N VAL A 73 -22.23 -83.10 -16.40
CA VAL A 73 -22.45 -83.68 -15.02
C VAL A 73 -21.57 -84.86 -14.47
N PRO A 74 -21.39 -85.05 -13.13
CA PRO A 74 -20.79 -84.20 -12.07
C PRO A 74 -19.87 -84.97 -11.06
N GLN A 75 -19.36 -84.28 -10.01
CA GLN A 75 -19.37 -84.67 -8.58
C GLN A 75 -18.79 -83.50 -7.74
N SER A 76 -19.52 -82.92 -6.76
CA SER A 76 -19.60 -83.33 -5.34
C SER A 76 -18.25 -83.24 -4.60
N ASN A 77 -18.06 -82.52 -3.47
CA ASN A 77 -19.04 -82.05 -2.46
C ASN A 77 -18.52 -80.91 -1.55
N VAL A 78 -19.48 -80.11 -1.06
CA VAL A 78 -19.61 -79.52 0.30
C VAL A 78 -18.66 -78.39 0.79
N THR A 79 -19.32 -77.38 1.34
CA THR A 79 -18.85 -76.13 1.95
C THR A 79 -19.05 -76.17 3.49
N GLN A 80 -18.53 -75.17 4.23
CA GLN A 80 -18.83 -74.82 5.65
C GLN A 80 -18.16 -75.67 6.78
N VAL A 81 -17.89 -75.17 8.00
CA VAL A 81 -17.49 -73.81 8.53
C VAL A 81 -17.32 -73.88 10.07
N HIS A 82 -16.31 -73.17 10.60
CA HIS A 82 -16.17 -72.62 11.98
C HIS A 82 -16.25 -73.50 13.26
N SER A 83 -15.60 -72.94 14.30
CA SER A 83 -15.73 -73.14 15.77
C SER A 83 -14.49 -73.78 16.42
N SER A 84 -13.98 -73.38 17.59
CA SER A 84 -14.19 -72.18 18.42
C SER A 84 -13.05 -72.03 19.47
N GLU A 85 -12.79 -70.80 19.91
CA GLU A 85 -12.52 -70.36 21.30
C GLU A 85 -11.45 -71.08 22.22
N LYS A 86 -10.37 -70.33 22.56
CA LYS A 86 -9.74 -70.13 23.92
C LYS A 86 -9.11 -71.36 24.64
N THR A 87 -7.90 -71.29 25.21
CA THR A 87 -7.54 -70.54 26.44
C THR A 87 -6.01 -70.60 26.70
N GLU A 88 -5.45 -69.62 27.41
CA GLU A 88 -4.09 -69.58 28.03
C GLU A 88 -4.01 -70.44 29.33
N PRO A 89 -2.93 -70.44 30.17
CA PRO A 89 -1.59 -69.82 30.09
C PRO A 89 -0.40 -70.81 30.39
N ASP A 90 0.88 -70.36 30.31
CA ASP A 90 1.70 -69.97 31.49
C ASP A 90 3.23 -69.74 31.25
N ALA A 91 3.76 -68.74 31.98
CA ALA A 91 5.08 -68.58 32.64
C ALA A 91 6.49 -68.64 31.95
N GLN A 92 7.29 -67.61 32.35
CA GLN A 92 8.77 -67.52 32.57
C GLN A 92 9.74 -67.51 31.35
N VAL A 93 10.63 -66.52 31.06
CA VAL A 93 11.33 -65.39 31.76
C VAL A 93 12.73 -65.73 32.34
N GLN A 94 13.69 -64.80 32.14
CA GLN A 94 15.06 -64.61 32.74
C GLN A 94 16.29 -65.11 31.95
N GLN A 95 17.50 -64.53 32.05
CA GLN A 95 18.01 -63.14 32.19
C GLN A 95 19.58 -63.16 32.17
N GLY A 96 20.26 -62.04 31.85
CA GLY A 96 21.72 -61.83 32.11
C GLY A 96 22.43 -60.95 31.05
N VAL A 97 23.07 -59.78 31.26
CA VAL A 97 23.91 -59.16 32.32
C VAL A 97 25.43 -59.46 32.13
N THR A 98 26.40 -58.53 32.06
CA THR A 98 26.43 -57.03 31.93
C THR A 98 27.90 -56.54 31.64
N ALA A 99 28.07 -55.27 31.21
CA ALA A 99 29.28 -54.40 31.29
C ALA A 99 30.39 -54.39 30.19
N GLU A 100 30.48 -53.23 29.50
CA GLU A 100 31.56 -52.21 29.60
C GLU A 100 33.06 -52.65 29.74
N LYS A 101 33.96 -52.20 28.82
CA LYS A 101 34.92 -51.07 29.02
C LYS A 101 36.18 -51.04 28.09
N LYS A 102 36.54 -49.83 27.61
CA LYS A 102 37.85 -49.30 27.13
C LYS A 102 38.64 -49.88 25.92
N GLN A 103 38.61 -49.12 24.80
CA GLN A 103 39.65 -48.14 24.36
C GLN A 103 41.15 -48.53 24.26
N THR A 104 41.68 -48.58 23.02
CA THR A 104 42.95 -47.98 22.49
C THR A 104 43.00 -48.30 20.98
N ASP A 105 43.02 -47.33 20.05
CA ASP A 105 44.10 -46.41 19.63
C ASP A 105 45.05 -46.99 18.57
N SER A 106 44.94 -46.49 17.32
CA SER A 106 46.04 -46.31 16.35
C SER A 106 45.52 -45.66 15.05
N THR A 107 46.32 -44.77 14.48
CA THR A 107 46.08 -43.91 13.29
C THR A 107 47.47 -43.40 12.86
N PRO A 108 47.74 -42.95 11.60
CA PRO A 108 47.08 -43.16 10.29
C PRO A 108 48.01 -43.88 9.28
N GLU A 109 47.53 -44.11 8.05
CA GLU A 109 48.40 -44.04 6.87
C GLU A 109 47.70 -43.30 5.71
N ASN A 110 48.48 -42.72 4.80
CA ASN A 110 48.13 -41.55 3.99
C ASN A 110 48.24 -41.86 2.49
N VAL A 111 47.23 -41.48 1.69
CA VAL A 111 47.30 -41.52 0.21
C VAL A 111 46.69 -40.23 -0.35
N VAL A 112 47.36 -39.66 -1.37
CA VAL A 112 47.23 -38.25 -1.77
C VAL A 112 46.95 -38.10 -3.28
N MET A 113 45.89 -37.34 -3.60
CA MET A 113 45.63 -36.58 -4.87
C MET A 113 45.38 -37.35 -6.20
N PRO A 114 44.87 -36.68 -7.28
CA PRO A 114 44.55 -35.25 -7.45
C PRO A 114 43.16 -34.84 -7.98
N GLU A 115 42.88 -33.53 -7.83
CA GLU A 115 42.08 -32.59 -8.65
C GLU A 115 40.79 -33.00 -9.40
N GLU A 116 39.69 -32.28 -9.13
CA GLU A 116 38.90 -31.61 -10.18
C GLU A 116 38.31 -30.27 -9.68
N LYS A 117 38.29 -29.24 -10.53
CA LYS A 117 38.01 -27.84 -10.16
C LYS A 117 36.84 -27.27 -10.96
N ALA A 118 35.61 -27.49 -10.48
CA ALA A 118 34.39 -26.97 -11.12
C ALA A 118 34.08 -25.52 -10.69
N THR A 119 34.11 -24.58 -11.65
CA THR A 119 33.81 -23.16 -11.44
C THR A 119 32.31 -22.87 -11.35
N ALA A 120 31.84 -22.40 -10.19
CA ALA A 120 30.49 -21.84 -10.04
C ALA A 120 30.52 -20.32 -10.29
N ALA A 121 30.22 -19.89 -11.52
CA ALA A 121 30.21 -18.46 -11.93
C ALA A 121 28.90 -18.01 -12.63
N ALA A 122 27.88 -18.86 -12.67
CA ALA A 122 26.64 -18.61 -13.43
C ALA A 122 25.56 -17.74 -12.74
N PRO A 123 25.38 -17.71 -11.40
CA PRO A 123 24.23 -17.00 -10.80
C PRO A 123 24.46 -15.49 -10.61
N GLU A 124 25.69 -15.02 -10.47
CA GLU A 124 25.98 -13.60 -10.21
C GLU A 124 25.70 -12.68 -11.40
N LEU A 125 25.98 -13.13 -12.62
CA LEU A 125 25.79 -12.34 -13.83
C LEU A 125 24.30 -12.00 -14.07
N LEU A 126 23.39 -12.94 -13.79
CA LEU A 126 21.95 -12.71 -13.94
C LEU A 126 21.41 -11.69 -12.93
N VAL A 127 21.88 -11.73 -11.68
CA VAL A 127 21.46 -10.78 -10.64
C VAL A 127 21.94 -9.37 -10.97
N GLU A 128 23.21 -9.21 -11.38
CA GLU A 128 23.76 -7.89 -11.71
C GLU A 128 23.14 -7.32 -13.00
N GLN A 129 22.83 -8.16 -13.98
CA GLN A 129 22.15 -7.74 -15.22
C GLN A 129 20.70 -7.30 -14.96
N GLN A 130 19.97 -8.02 -14.10
CA GLN A 130 18.58 -7.67 -13.75
C GLN A 130 18.50 -6.40 -12.90
N LYS A 131 19.48 -6.18 -12.01
CA LYS A 131 19.68 -4.94 -11.26
C LYS A 131 20.01 -3.75 -12.18
N LYS A 132 20.83 -3.95 -13.22
CA LYS A 132 21.12 -2.93 -14.24
C LYS A 132 19.88 -2.54 -15.05
N ILE A 133 19.09 -3.52 -15.51
CA ILE A 133 17.86 -3.28 -16.29
C ILE A 133 16.83 -2.50 -15.46
N SER A 134 16.63 -2.85 -14.19
CA SER A 134 15.77 -2.05 -13.30
C SER A 134 16.31 -0.63 -13.05
N GLN A 135 17.62 -0.44 -12.97
CA GLN A 135 18.23 0.88 -12.82
C GLN A 135 18.07 1.76 -14.09
N GLU A 136 18.28 1.22 -15.29
CA GLU A 136 18.14 1.98 -16.54
C GLU A 136 16.68 2.37 -16.83
N GLN A 137 15.71 1.49 -16.55
CA GLN A 137 14.28 1.79 -16.73
C GLN A 137 13.74 2.80 -15.70
N THR A 138 14.25 2.77 -14.45
CA THR A 138 13.87 3.75 -13.42
C THR A 138 14.49 5.12 -13.73
N HIS A 139 15.80 5.20 -14.03
CA HIS A 139 16.44 6.47 -14.39
C HIS A 139 15.76 7.16 -15.59
N SER A 140 15.38 6.40 -16.62
CA SER A 140 14.65 6.95 -17.78
C SER A 140 13.29 7.52 -17.39
N SER A 141 12.58 6.89 -16.44
CA SER A 141 11.27 7.36 -15.97
C SER A 141 11.38 8.60 -15.07
N THR A 142 12.38 8.62 -14.19
CA THR A 142 12.72 9.75 -13.31
C THR A 142 13.14 10.98 -14.09
N GLN A 143 14.05 10.83 -15.05
CA GLN A 143 14.47 11.94 -15.93
C GLN A 143 13.27 12.49 -16.69
N LYS A 144 12.40 11.63 -17.23
CA LYS A 144 11.16 12.05 -17.90
C LYS A 144 10.24 12.87 -16.99
N LEU A 145 10.14 12.55 -15.71
CA LEU A 145 9.30 13.29 -14.77
C LEU A 145 9.89 14.68 -14.47
N VAL A 146 11.20 14.76 -14.18
CA VAL A 146 11.89 16.04 -13.95
C VAL A 146 11.85 16.91 -15.21
N GLU A 147 12.03 16.31 -16.39
CA GLU A 147 11.98 16.97 -17.69
C GLU A 147 10.54 17.38 -18.06
N GLN A 148 9.51 16.59 -17.76
CA GLN A 148 8.11 17.00 -17.91
C GLN A 148 7.75 18.18 -17.00
N ILE A 149 8.20 18.17 -15.75
CA ILE A 149 8.01 19.31 -14.83
C ILE A 149 8.75 20.54 -15.35
N ALA A 150 9.98 20.41 -15.85
CA ALA A 150 10.74 21.51 -16.47
C ALA A 150 10.13 22.01 -17.80
N HIS A 151 9.54 21.11 -18.60
CA HIS A 151 8.86 21.44 -19.85
C HIS A 151 7.53 22.18 -19.58
N LEU A 152 6.75 21.74 -18.60
CA LEU A 152 5.55 22.44 -18.14
C LEU A 152 5.91 23.81 -17.52
N GLN A 153 7.03 23.92 -16.80
CA GLN A 153 7.56 25.21 -16.36
C GLN A 153 7.87 26.14 -17.54
N LYS A 154 8.46 25.63 -18.62
CA LYS A 154 8.77 26.42 -19.82
C LYS A 154 7.50 26.90 -20.54
N ILE A 155 6.51 26.03 -20.75
CA ILE A 155 5.21 26.40 -21.37
C ILE A 155 4.55 27.53 -20.56
N LEU A 156 4.41 27.35 -19.24
CA LEU A 156 3.77 28.34 -18.38
C LEU A 156 4.56 29.66 -18.26
N ALA A 157 5.87 29.64 -18.52
CA ALA A 157 6.70 30.85 -18.59
C ALA A 157 6.55 31.63 -19.91
N ASP A 158 6.25 30.96 -21.02
CA ASP A 158 5.99 31.62 -22.31
C ASP A 158 4.54 32.11 -22.43
N ASP A 159 3.53 31.38 -21.91
CA ASP A 159 2.14 31.87 -21.83
C ASP A 159 2.04 33.18 -21.01
N ASN A 160 2.84 33.30 -19.94
CA ASN A 160 2.86 34.48 -19.08
C ASN A 160 3.55 35.72 -19.71
N LYS A 161 4.05 35.63 -20.96
CA LYS A 161 4.48 36.79 -21.74
C LYS A 161 3.38 37.42 -22.58
N SER A 162 2.23 36.76 -22.74
CA SER A 162 1.14 37.25 -23.61
C SER A 162 0.04 38.03 -22.88
N VAL A 163 0.21 38.34 -21.58
CA VAL A 163 -0.74 39.13 -20.79
C VAL A 163 -0.13 40.49 -20.40
N THR A 164 0.10 41.34 -21.41
CA THR A 164 0.48 42.75 -21.23
C THR A 164 -0.60 43.68 -21.78
N HIS A 165 -1.58 44.01 -20.95
CA HIS A 165 -2.50 45.16 -21.07
C HIS A 165 -3.04 45.47 -19.67
N ASN A 166 -3.06 46.70 -19.14
CA ASN A 166 -2.40 47.94 -19.53
C ASN A 166 -2.03 48.68 -18.23
N THR A 167 -0.76 49.07 -18.06
CA THR A 167 -0.41 50.13 -17.11
C THR A 167 -0.58 51.45 -17.84
N VAL A 168 -1.62 52.21 -17.49
CA VAL A 168 -1.77 53.59 -17.97
C VAL A 168 -0.94 54.49 -17.08
N GLU A 169 0.05 55.16 -17.66
CA GLU A 169 0.84 56.19 -16.99
C GLU A 169 -0.02 57.44 -16.71
N GLU A 170 0.22 58.07 -15.57
CA GLU A 170 -0.44 59.31 -15.13
C GLU A 170 0.43 60.52 -15.47
N PRO A 171 -0.03 61.48 -16.30
CA PRO A 171 0.66 62.74 -16.55
C PRO A 171 0.24 63.83 -15.56
N LEU A 172 1.20 64.65 -15.13
CA LEU A 172 1.02 65.71 -14.14
C LEU A 172 0.49 67.03 -14.73
N ALA A 173 -0.41 67.67 -13.97
CA ALA A 173 -0.67 69.12 -13.84
C ALA A 173 -1.11 69.97 -15.07
N ASP A 174 -2.27 70.65 -14.95
CA ASP A 174 -2.31 72.08 -14.57
C ASP A 174 -3.73 72.45 -14.05
N SER A 175 -3.95 73.72 -13.71
CA SER A 175 -4.99 74.30 -12.87
C SER A 175 -5.91 75.28 -13.61
N ASP A 176 -7.21 75.33 -13.26
CA ASP A 176 -7.93 76.57 -12.87
C ASP A 176 -9.34 76.25 -12.28
N LYS A 177 -10.02 77.27 -11.76
CA LYS A 177 -11.25 77.25 -10.93
C LYS A 177 -12.52 76.84 -11.68
N SER A 178 -13.50 76.23 -11.00
CA SER A 178 -14.76 76.90 -10.57
C SER A 178 -15.86 75.93 -10.06
N GLU A 179 -16.32 76.19 -8.84
CA GLU A 179 -17.71 76.18 -8.36
C GLU A 179 -18.71 75.04 -8.70
N VAL A 180 -19.02 74.24 -7.67
CA VAL A 180 -20.32 73.61 -7.34
C VAL A 180 -21.09 72.84 -8.42
N ASP A 181 -21.07 71.49 -8.33
CA ASP A 181 -22.33 70.73 -8.22
C ASP A 181 -22.16 69.41 -7.44
N LYS A 182 -23.28 68.81 -7.01
CA LYS A 182 -23.37 67.60 -6.19
C LYS A 182 -22.97 66.36 -6.97
N THR A 183 -21.79 65.81 -6.70
CA THR A 183 -21.46 64.42 -7.05
C THR A 183 -21.23 63.58 -5.81
N SER A 184 -22.06 62.56 -5.65
CA SER A 184 -21.97 61.54 -4.61
C SER A 184 -20.55 60.99 -4.50
N SER A 185 -19.94 61.02 -3.30
CA SER A 185 -18.69 60.29 -3.05
C SER A 185 -18.98 58.79 -3.04
N PHE A 186 -18.98 58.17 -4.23
CA PHE A 186 -19.11 56.74 -4.39
C PHE A 186 -17.81 56.07 -3.95
N SER A 187 -17.64 55.95 -2.63
CA SER A 187 -16.53 55.26 -1.99
C SER A 187 -16.67 53.76 -2.25
N VAL A 188 -16.10 53.29 -3.36
CA VAL A 188 -16.07 51.88 -3.73
C VAL A 188 -15.21 51.13 -2.72
N LYS A 189 -15.85 50.50 -1.74
CA LYS A 189 -15.20 49.42 -0.98
C LYS A 189 -14.83 48.31 -1.97
N PRO A 190 -13.59 47.78 -1.90
CA PRO A 190 -12.96 47.17 -3.07
C PRO A 190 -13.55 45.81 -3.45
N VAL A 191 -13.45 45.51 -4.75
CA VAL A 191 -13.88 44.25 -5.41
C VAL A 191 -13.40 42.98 -4.70
N THR A 192 -12.33 43.07 -3.92
CA THR A 192 -11.79 42.02 -3.04
C THR A 192 -12.86 41.38 -2.15
N GLN A 193 -13.82 42.14 -1.63
CA GLN A 193 -14.89 41.61 -0.76
C GLN A 193 -15.87 40.70 -1.53
N SER A 194 -16.11 40.98 -2.82
CA SER A 194 -16.92 40.14 -3.70
C SER A 194 -16.18 38.86 -4.09
N GLN A 195 -14.88 38.94 -4.40
CA GLN A 195 -14.07 37.75 -4.72
C GLN A 195 -13.90 36.80 -3.53
N SER A 196 -13.76 37.32 -2.30
CA SER A 196 -13.72 36.46 -1.10
C SER A 196 -15.05 35.74 -0.87
N GLN A 197 -16.18 36.45 -1.02
CA GLN A 197 -17.53 35.86 -0.91
C GLN A 197 -17.78 34.81 -2.00
N GLN A 198 -17.37 35.08 -3.24
CA GLN A 198 -17.49 34.13 -4.35
C GLN A 198 -16.68 32.85 -4.11
N VAL A 199 -15.49 32.96 -3.51
CA VAL A 199 -14.68 31.78 -3.15
C VAL A 199 -15.33 30.97 -2.02
N GLU A 200 -15.92 31.61 -1.02
CA GLU A 200 -16.62 30.95 0.09
C GLU A 200 -17.90 30.24 -0.39
N GLU A 201 -18.68 30.86 -1.28
CA GLU A 201 -19.82 30.23 -1.96
C GLU A 201 -19.36 29.00 -2.78
N LEU A 202 -18.30 29.15 -3.59
CA LEU A 202 -17.74 28.04 -4.37
C LEU A 202 -17.26 26.90 -3.48
N GLN A 203 -16.57 27.17 -2.37
CA GLN A 203 -16.14 26.15 -1.42
C GLN A 203 -17.32 25.39 -0.81
N THR A 204 -18.40 26.10 -0.44
CA THR A 204 -19.63 25.49 0.08
C THR A 204 -20.29 24.58 -0.96
N ARG A 205 -20.38 25.03 -2.22
CA ARG A 205 -20.94 24.24 -3.33
C ARG A 205 -20.08 23.04 -3.70
N ILE A 206 -18.75 23.17 -3.67
CA ILE A 206 -17.81 22.06 -3.86
C ILE A 206 -18.04 20.99 -2.79
N GLN A 207 -18.15 21.40 -1.52
CA GLN A 207 -18.38 20.47 -0.41
C GLN A 207 -19.71 19.71 -0.55
N TYR A 208 -20.76 20.38 -1.02
CA TYR A 208 -22.06 19.77 -1.32
C TYR A 208 -21.97 18.77 -2.50
N ALA A 209 -21.41 19.19 -3.64
CA ALA A 209 -21.28 18.35 -4.83
C ALA A 209 -20.39 17.11 -4.60
N LEU A 210 -19.34 17.23 -3.77
CA LEU A 210 -18.53 16.09 -3.34
C LEU A 210 -19.30 15.13 -2.43
N ALA A 211 -20.16 15.62 -1.54
CA ALA A 211 -20.98 14.78 -0.66
C ALA A 211 -22.05 14.00 -1.44
N GLU A 212 -22.65 14.60 -2.48
CA GLU A 212 -23.60 13.94 -3.38
C GLU A 212 -22.94 12.97 -4.39
N SER A 213 -21.61 12.86 -4.41
CA SER A 213 -20.86 12.15 -5.47
C SER A 213 -21.15 12.69 -6.88
N ALA A 214 -21.51 13.98 -6.98
CA ALA A 214 -21.82 14.68 -8.23
C ALA A 214 -20.53 15.05 -8.99
N ASN A 215 -19.76 14.03 -9.39
CA ASN A 215 -18.38 14.15 -9.85
C ASN A 215 -18.15 15.22 -10.93
N LYS A 216 -19.07 15.36 -11.89
CA LYS A 216 -18.97 16.36 -12.96
C LYS A 216 -19.17 17.81 -12.47
N GLU A 217 -20.06 18.03 -11.51
CA GLU A 217 -20.24 19.37 -10.92
C GLU A 217 -19.08 19.71 -9.98
N ALA A 218 -18.64 18.76 -9.15
CA ALA A 218 -17.46 18.93 -8.32
C ALA A 218 -16.21 19.28 -9.16
N GLU A 219 -15.96 18.56 -10.26
CA GLU A 219 -14.88 18.83 -11.21
C GLU A 219 -14.97 20.25 -11.79
N LYS A 220 -16.17 20.68 -12.21
CA LYS A 220 -16.40 22.04 -12.74
C LYS A 220 -16.13 23.12 -11.69
N LEU A 221 -16.69 22.98 -10.49
CA LEU A 221 -16.56 23.97 -9.42
C LEU A 221 -15.13 24.07 -8.89
N LEU A 222 -14.41 22.94 -8.78
CA LEU A 222 -13.00 22.90 -8.40
C LEU A 222 -12.12 23.60 -9.44
N ASN A 223 -12.35 23.37 -10.73
CA ASN A 223 -11.66 24.10 -11.80
C ASN A 223 -11.97 25.60 -11.77
N GLN A 224 -13.21 26.00 -11.49
CA GLN A 224 -13.58 27.40 -11.32
C GLN A 224 -12.87 28.03 -10.11
N LEU A 225 -12.80 27.36 -8.96
CA LEU A 225 -12.05 27.83 -7.79
C LEU A 225 -10.54 27.96 -8.09
N LEU A 226 -9.96 27.00 -8.83
CA LEU A 226 -8.55 27.05 -9.22
C LEU A 226 -8.25 28.13 -10.27
N SER A 227 -9.22 28.54 -11.09
CA SER A 227 -9.05 29.71 -11.98
C SER A 227 -8.99 31.04 -11.21
N ILE A 228 -9.70 31.15 -10.08
CA ILE A 228 -9.69 32.33 -9.21
C ILE A 228 -8.48 32.31 -8.26
N LYS A 229 -8.10 31.13 -7.75
CA LYS A 229 -6.97 30.93 -6.85
C LYS A 229 -6.07 29.76 -7.33
N PRO A 230 -5.17 29.98 -8.29
CA PRO A 230 -4.32 28.93 -8.87
C PRO A 230 -3.44 28.18 -7.86
N THR A 231 -3.02 28.85 -6.79
CA THR A 231 -2.18 28.30 -5.71
C THR A 231 -2.97 27.65 -4.57
N HIS A 232 -4.29 27.42 -4.72
CA HIS A 232 -5.13 26.83 -3.67
C HIS A 232 -4.88 25.32 -3.49
N SER A 233 -3.92 24.99 -2.63
CA SER A 233 -3.48 23.61 -2.30
C SER A 233 -4.66 22.66 -2.10
N LYS A 234 -5.61 23.00 -1.21
CA LYS A 234 -6.72 22.10 -0.85
C LYS A 234 -7.68 21.84 -2.02
N ALA A 235 -8.00 22.84 -2.83
CA ALA A 235 -8.82 22.67 -4.01
C ALA A 235 -8.12 21.78 -5.06
N ARG A 236 -6.80 21.95 -5.22
CA ARG A 236 -5.98 21.13 -6.12
C ARG A 236 -5.91 19.67 -5.65
N GLN A 237 -5.72 19.44 -4.36
CA GLN A 237 -5.81 18.12 -3.73
C GLN A 237 -7.20 17.47 -3.91
N MET A 238 -8.29 18.23 -3.74
CA MET A 238 -9.65 17.73 -3.95
C MET A 238 -9.89 17.30 -5.41
N LEU A 239 -9.44 18.10 -6.38
CA LEU A 239 -9.55 17.77 -7.81
C LEU A 239 -8.71 16.54 -8.17
N ALA A 240 -7.49 16.45 -7.65
CA ALA A 240 -6.63 15.30 -7.88
C ALA A 240 -7.19 14.00 -7.26
N ASN A 241 -7.75 14.07 -6.04
CA ASN A 241 -8.47 12.96 -5.42
C ASN A 241 -9.69 12.55 -6.25
N LEU A 242 -10.49 13.51 -6.72
CA LEU A 242 -11.66 13.26 -7.57
C LEU A 242 -11.27 12.56 -8.88
N TYR A 243 -10.15 12.92 -9.48
CA TYR A 243 -9.61 12.22 -10.64
C TYR A 243 -9.12 10.80 -10.28
N ASN A 244 -8.39 10.63 -9.18
CA ASN A 244 -7.90 9.34 -8.71
C ASN A 244 -9.05 8.34 -8.40
N THR A 245 -10.13 8.78 -7.75
CA THR A 245 -11.30 7.92 -7.46
C THR A 245 -12.11 7.57 -8.71
N ASN A 246 -12.05 8.39 -9.76
CA ASN A 246 -12.68 8.14 -11.05
C ASN A 246 -11.77 7.36 -12.04
N GLY A 247 -10.60 6.88 -11.60
CA GLY A 247 -9.65 6.15 -12.46
C GLY A 247 -8.86 7.02 -13.45
N LYS A 248 -9.03 8.35 -13.40
CA LYS A 248 -8.32 9.36 -14.20
C LYS A 248 -6.92 9.62 -13.61
N TYR A 249 -6.07 8.58 -13.56
CA TYR A 249 -4.81 8.62 -12.80
C TYR A 249 -3.78 9.62 -13.36
N ALA A 250 -3.74 9.79 -14.68
CA ALA A 250 -2.81 10.71 -15.34
C ALA A 250 -3.21 12.17 -15.05
N GLU A 251 -4.50 12.49 -15.17
CA GLU A 251 -5.06 13.81 -14.87
C GLU A 251 -4.89 14.15 -13.38
N ALA A 252 -5.06 13.17 -12.49
CA ALA A 252 -4.81 13.31 -11.06
C ALA A 252 -3.36 13.72 -10.76
N GLN A 253 -2.38 13.07 -11.41
CA GLN A 253 -0.96 13.44 -11.29
C GLN A 253 -0.67 14.81 -11.91
N GLN A 254 -1.19 15.08 -13.11
CA GLN A 254 -0.97 16.35 -13.83
C GLN A 254 -1.45 17.57 -13.03
N VAL A 255 -2.64 17.48 -12.40
CA VAL A 255 -3.17 18.54 -11.53
C VAL A 255 -2.23 18.86 -10.36
N LEU A 256 -1.63 17.83 -9.74
CA LEU A 256 -0.69 18.02 -8.62
C LEU A 256 0.67 18.54 -9.11
N GLN A 257 1.19 18.02 -10.24
CA GLN A 257 2.43 18.51 -10.86
C GLN A 257 2.34 20.00 -11.21
N GLN A 258 1.25 20.43 -11.85
CA GLN A 258 0.96 21.85 -12.10
C GLN A 258 0.92 22.67 -10.80
N GLY A 259 0.49 22.06 -9.69
CA GLY A 259 0.54 22.68 -8.36
C GLY A 259 1.95 22.97 -7.90
N LEU A 260 2.83 21.98 -7.99
CA LEU A 260 4.24 22.12 -7.64
C LEU A 260 5.02 23.04 -8.59
N VAL A 261 4.51 23.29 -9.81
CA VAL A 261 5.05 24.34 -10.70
C VAL A 261 4.67 25.74 -10.19
N LEU A 262 3.41 25.93 -9.76
CA LEU A 262 2.90 27.23 -9.28
C LEU A 262 3.31 27.55 -7.83
N ASN A 263 3.44 26.55 -6.98
CA ASN A 263 3.91 26.65 -5.60
C ASN A 263 4.84 25.46 -5.29
N ARG A 264 6.15 25.68 -5.39
CA ARG A 264 7.17 24.63 -5.22
C ARG A 264 7.25 24.08 -3.79
N ASP A 265 6.85 24.90 -2.83
CA ASP A 265 6.96 24.64 -1.39
C ASP A 265 5.68 24.03 -0.80
N ASP A 266 4.68 23.72 -1.65
CA ASP A 266 3.42 23.08 -1.28
C ASP A 266 3.62 21.63 -0.83
N VAL A 267 3.90 21.47 0.47
CA VAL A 267 4.20 20.18 1.09
C VAL A 267 3.01 19.23 0.95
N ASP A 268 1.79 19.74 1.08
CA ASP A 268 0.55 18.97 1.04
C ASP A 268 0.25 18.41 -0.37
N VAL A 269 0.46 19.20 -1.42
CA VAL A 269 0.40 18.72 -2.81
C VAL A 269 1.51 17.70 -3.08
N ARG A 270 2.73 17.92 -2.57
CA ARG A 270 3.87 17.02 -2.74
C ARG A 270 3.64 15.65 -2.08
N VAL A 271 3.12 15.64 -0.85
CA VAL A 271 2.73 14.42 -0.12
C VAL A 271 1.65 13.65 -0.88
N MET A 272 0.63 14.33 -1.42
CA MET A 272 -0.41 13.68 -2.19
C MET A 272 0.13 13.05 -3.48
N LEU A 273 0.99 13.75 -4.21
CA LEU A 273 1.60 13.24 -5.44
C LEU A 273 2.49 12.02 -5.16
N ALA A 274 3.29 12.04 -4.10
CA ALA A 274 4.08 10.89 -3.67
C ALA A 274 3.19 9.68 -3.28
N ARG A 275 2.05 9.91 -2.60
CA ARG A 275 1.06 8.85 -2.33
C ARG A 275 0.48 8.26 -3.62
N PHE A 276 0.15 9.08 -4.61
CA PHE A 276 -0.39 8.61 -5.89
C PHE A 276 0.63 7.81 -6.70
N PHE A 277 1.90 8.23 -6.73
CA PHE A 277 2.99 7.44 -7.30
C PHE A 277 3.13 6.08 -6.58
N THR A 278 3.13 6.08 -5.25
CA THR A 278 3.21 4.86 -4.43
C THR A 278 2.02 3.91 -4.69
N GLN A 279 0.80 4.44 -4.80
CA GLN A 279 -0.41 3.67 -5.13
C GLN A 279 -0.33 3.00 -6.51
N GLN A 280 0.38 3.63 -7.45
CA GLN A 280 0.57 3.15 -8.82
C GLN A 280 1.86 2.31 -9.00
N ASN A 281 2.46 1.83 -7.91
CA ASN A 281 3.73 1.09 -7.86
C ASN A 281 4.98 1.86 -8.34
N HIS A 282 4.90 3.18 -8.52
CA HIS A 282 6.03 4.05 -8.85
C HIS A 282 6.72 4.57 -7.58
N ALA A 283 7.08 3.65 -6.67
CA ALA A 283 7.59 4.01 -5.35
C ALA A 283 8.95 4.74 -5.41
N ASP A 284 9.84 4.42 -6.34
CA ASP A 284 11.12 5.12 -6.51
C ASP A 284 10.92 6.61 -6.84
N ALA A 285 10.07 6.93 -7.84
CA ALA A 285 9.72 8.30 -8.19
C ALA A 285 9.01 9.04 -7.03
N ALA A 286 8.24 8.32 -6.20
CA ALA A 286 7.66 8.88 -4.99
C ALA A 286 8.71 9.24 -3.94
N LEU A 287 9.76 8.42 -3.78
CA LEU A 287 10.87 8.71 -2.87
C LEU A 287 11.67 9.91 -3.38
N GLU A 288 12.08 9.92 -4.65
CA GLU A 288 12.84 11.01 -5.27
C GLU A 288 12.13 12.36 -5.17
N LEU A 289 10.82 12.41 -5.40
CA LEU A 289 9.98 13.61 -5.20
C LEU A 289 10.03 14.14 -3.75
N LEU A 290 10.21 13.25 -2.77
CA LEU A 290 10.33 13.55 -1.34
C LEU A 290 11.79 13.75 -0.88
N GLU A 291 12.78 13.50 -1.74
CA GLU A 291 14.20 13.80 -1.50
C GLU A 291 14.61 15.13 -2.11
N ALA A 292 13.99 15.52 -3.23
CA ALA A 292 14.20 16.80 -3.91
C ALA A 292 13.72 18.04 -3.12
N TYR A 293 13.07 17.85 -1.96
CA TYR A 293 12.59 18.91 -1.09
C TYR A 293 12.54 18.41 0.36
N LEU A 294 13.01 19.21 1.32
CA LEU A 294 12.98 18.88 2.74
C LEU A 294 12.28 20.02 3.50
N PRO A 295 11.01 19.88 3.91
CA PRO A 295 10.34 20.84 4.78
C PRO A 295 10.88 20.75 6.21
N ASP A 296 10.51 21.71 7.06
CA ASP A 296 10.73 21.58 8.50
C ASP A 296 10.00 20.36 9.08
N ILE A 297 10.76 19.50 9.75
CA ILE A 297 10.26 18.26 10.37
C ILE A 297 9.34 18.50 11.56
N HIS A 298 9.48 19.63 12.27
CA HIS A 298 8.63 19.96 13.41
C HIS A 298 7.19 20.26 12.99
N THR A 299 7.01 20.81 11.79
CA THR A 299 5.71 21.18 11.22
C THR A 299 5.15 20.12 10.27
N HIS A 300 5.99 19.29 9.65
CA HIS A 300 5.57 18.35 8.59
C HIS A 300 5.88 16.87 8.89
N ILE A 301 5.65 16.41 10.12
CA ILE A 301 5.85 15.01 10.54
C ILE A 301 5.26 13.96 9.54
N PRO A 302 4.04 14.13 8.97
CA PRO A 302 3.50 13.19 7.99
C PRO A 302 4.33 13.03 6.70
N TYR A 303 5.10 14.07 6.32
CA TYR A 303 6.01 14.05 5.18
C TYR A 303 7.13 13.03 5.38
N PHE A 304 7.81 13.15 6.52
CA PHE A 304 8.93 12.27 6.89
C PHE A 304 8.45 10.85 7.18
N ALA A 305 7.25 10.68 7.74
CA ALA A 305 6.62 9.37 7.91
C ALA A 305 6.36 8.67 6.57
N LEU A 306 5.84 9.41 5.57
CA LEU A 306 5.65 8.88 4.22
C LEU A 306 6.99 8.52 3.59
N LYS A 307 7.96 9.43 3.60
CA LYS A 307 9.32 9.22 3.08
C LYS A 307 9.98 7.96 3.66
N ALA A 308 9.94 7.80 4.99
CA ALA A 308 10.51 6.63 5.67
C ALA A 308 9.81 5.33 5.26
N SER A 309 8.47 5.33 5.17
CA SER A 309 7.72 4.13 4.77
C SER A 309 7.93 3.71 3.31
N ILE A 310 8.12 4.67 2.39
CA ILE A 310 8.48 4.40 0.99
C ILE A 310 9.90 3.86 0.91
N ALA A 311 10.86 4.46 1.63
CA ALA A 311 12.24 3.98 1.67
C ALA A 311 12.36 2.55 2.22
N ASP A 312 11.65 2.21 3.31
CA ASP A 312 11.60 0.84 3.84
C ASP A 312 10.99 -0.15 2.84
N ALA A 313 9.91 0.24 2.15
CA ALA A 313 9.28 -0.57 1.10
C ALA A 313 10.20 -0.82 -0.12
N LEU A 314 11.11 0.11 -0.41
CA LEU A 314 12.14 0.02 -1.46
C LEU A 314 13.45 -0.64 -0.98
N ALA A 315 13.51 -1.12 0.26
CA ALA A 315 14.73 -1.62 0.90
C ALA A 315 15.90 -0.60 0.95
N ARG A 316 15.60 0.71 0.87
CA ARG A 316 16.52 1.83 1.13
C ARG A 316 16.62 2.06 2.64
N PHE A 317 17.11 1.03 3.35
CA PHE A 317 17.08 0.99 4.81
C PHE A 317 17.93 2.08 5.47
N ASP A 318 18.95 2.57 4.78
CA ASP A 318 19.77 3.72 5.17
C ASP A 318 18.94 5.02 5.26
N VAL A 319 18.18 5.33 4.20
CA VAL A 319 17.26 6.48 4.16
C VAL A 319 16.13 6.30 5.16
N ALA A 320 15.55 5.10 5.25
CA ALA A 320 14.50 4.78 6.21
C ALA A 320 14.97 4.97 7.66
N LEU A 321 16.11 4.38 8.03
CA LEU A 321 16.69 4.46 9.38
C LEU A 321 16.95 5.91 9.80
N LYS A 322 17.63 6.69 8.95
CA LYS A 322 17.94 8.10 9.22
C LYS A 322 16.66 8.94 9.39
N THR A 323 15.65 8.67 8.57
CA THR A 323 14.37 9.38 8.64
C THR A 323 13.58 9.00 9.89
N TYR A 324 13.51 7.71 10.26
CA TYR A 324 12.88 7.26 11.49
C TYR A 324 13.60 7.73 12.76
N GLN A 325 14.94 7.79 12.77
CA GLN A 325 15.71 8.38 13.87
C GLN A 325 15.37 9.85 14.07
N SER A 326 15.21 10.60 12.97
CA SER A 326 14.80 12.01 13.01
C SER A 326 13.38 12.15 13.59
N LEU A 327 12.43 11.29 13.17
CA LEU A 327 11.07 11.24 13.73
C LEU A 327 11.04 10.88 15.21
N VAL A 328 11.88 9.94 15.66
CA VAL A 328 12.04 9.57 17.07
C VAL A 328 12.55 10.77 17.90
N ALA A 329 13.45 11.59 17.37
CA ALA A 329 13.94 12.78 18.07
C ALA A 329 12.83 13.83 18.32
N ILE A 330 11.86 13.95 17.40
CA ILE A 330 10.72 14.87 17.54
C ILE A 330 9.60 14.27 18.40
N GLN A 331 9.30 12.98 18.24
CA GLN A 331 8.23 12.27 18.94
C GLN A 331 8.76 10.99 19.63
N PRO A 332 9.53 11.12 20.73
CA PRO A 332 10.20 9.97 21.37
C PRO A 332 9.25 8.99 22.05
N GLN A 333 7.98 9.37 22.27
CA GLN A 333 6.93 8.50 22.82
C GLN A 333 6.11 7.79 21.73
N ASN A 334 6.32 8.09 20.45
CA ASN A 334 5.59 7.44 19.36
C ASN A 334 6.30 6.11 18.99
N SER A 335 5.74 5.00 19.46
CA SER A 335 6.26 3.64 19.23
C SER A 335 6.35 3.25 17.75
N LYS A 336 5.57 3.87 16.85
CA LYS A 336 5.65 3.64 15.40
C LYS A 336 7.02 4.02 14.84
N TRP A 337 7.60 5.13 15.30
CA TRP A 337 8.92 5.57 14.83
C TRP A 337 10.03 4.66 15.37
N TRP A 338 9.93 4.23 16.63
CA TRP A 338 10.82 3.21 17.18
C TRP A 338 10.75 1.88 16.43
N LEU A 339 9.57 1.45 15.98
CA LEU A 339 9.41 0.24 15.16
C LEU A 339 10.10 0.39 13.81
N GLY A 340 9.98 1.56 13.18
CA GLY A 340 10.70 1.91 11.94
C GLY A 340 12.23 1.88 12.12
N VAL A 341 12.75 2.48 13.21
CA VAL A 341 14.17 2.38 13.57
C VAL A 341 14.58 0.91 13.78
N ALA A 342 13.80 0.14 14.55
CA ALA A 342 14.14 -1.24 14.88
C ALA A 342 14.25 -2.13 13.65
N ILE A 343 13.25 -2.08 12.77
CA ILE A 343 13.22 -2.87 11.53
C ILE A 343 14.35 -2.42 10.57
N SER A 344 14.52 -1.10 10.38
CA SER A 344 15.55 -0.58 9.46
C SER A 344 16.98 -0.89 9.93
N ALA A 345 17.21 -0.89 11.25
CA ALA A 345 18.48 -1.27 11.86
C ALA A 345 18.73 -2.78 11.79
N ASP A 346 17.72 -3.60 12.07
CA ASP A 346 17.78 -5.07 11.99
C ASP A 346 18.10 -5.54 10.57
N ARG A 347 17.47 -4.91 9.55
CA ARG A 347 17.75 -5.14 8.13
C ARG A 347 19.18 -4.77 7.71
N GLN A 348 19.80 -3.83 8.41
CA GLN A 348 21.20 -3.42 8.21
C GLN A 348 22.19 -4.17 9.12
N SER A 349 21.76 -5.23 9.80
CA SER A 349 22.56 -5.97 10.80
C SER A 349 23.08 -5.13 11.97
N GLN A 350 22.49 -3.95 12.21
CA GLN A 350 22.81 -3.07 13.35
C GLN A 350 22.10 -3.57 14.62
N PHE A 351 22.37 -4.81 15.01
CA PHE A 351 21.56 -5.54 16.00
C PHE A 351 21.48 -4.87 17.38
N GLU A 352 22.54 -4.18 17.83
CA GLU A 352 22.51 -3.44 19.10
C GLU A 352 21.59 -2.21 19.07
N LEU A 353 21.48 -1.54 17.92
CA LEU A 353 20.50 -0.47 17.72
C LEU A 353 19.09 -1.05 17.62
N ALA A 354 18.92 -2.15 16.89
CA ALA A 354 17.64 -2.84 16.74
C ALA A 354 17.09 -3.31 18.10
N LYS A 355 17.90 -3.96 18.95
CA LYS A 355 17.52 -4.36 20.32
C LYS A 355 16.97 -3.21 21.13
N LYS A 356 17.70 -2.09 21.20
CA LYS A 356 17.29 -0.87 21.93
C LYS A 356 16.00 -0.28 21.37
N ALA A 357 15.86 -0.25 20.06
CA ALA A 357 14.65 0.25 19.41
C ALA A 357 13.44 -0.67 19.67
N TYR A 358 13.58 -2.00 19.61
CA TYR A 358 12.51 -2.95 19.99
C TYR A 358 12.12 -2.84 21.47
N GLN A 359 13.08 -2.60 22.38
CA GLN A 359 12.77 -2.30 23.78
C GLN A 359 11.93 -1.02 23.92
N ASN A 360 12.23 0.03 23.14
CA ASN A 360 11.42 1.24 23.12
C ASN A 360 10.04 1.04 22.48
N VAL A 361 9.90 0.17 21.47
CA VAL A 361 8.58 -0.25 20.95
C VAL A 361 7.74 -0.85 22.08
N LEU A 362 8.29 -1.75 22.88
CA LEU A 362 7.58 -2.38 24.01
C LEU A 362 7.28 -1.39 25.15
N ARG A 363 8.17 -0.41 25.38
CA ARG A 363 8.02 0.63 26.40
C ARG A 363 6.93 1.66 26.08
N TYR A 364 6.75 2.00 24.79
CA TYR A 364 5.85 3.07 24.35
C TYR A 364 4.64 2.54 23.54
N GLY A 365 4.56 1.25 23.26
CA GLY A 365 3.62 0.61 22.32
C GLY A 365 2.50 -0.20 22.97
N HIS A 366 1.85 0.34 24.00
CA HIS A 366 0.82 -0.38 24.78
C HIS A 366 -0.51 -0.69 24.06
N GLN A 367 -0.62 -0.45 22.75
CA GLN A 367 -1.90 -0.37 22.02
C GLN A 367 -2.09 -1.40 20.88
N SER A 368 -1.09 -2.24 20.59
CA SER A 368 -1.24 -3.30 19.58
C SER A 368 -0.50 -4.58 19.97
N ASP A 369 -1.27 -5.59 20.40
CA ASP A 369 -0.76 -6.90 20.79
C ASP A 369 0.12 -7.55 19.71
N SER A 370 -0.24 -7.34 18.43
CA SER A 370 0.52 -7.88 17.28
C SER A 370 1.89 -7.24 17.11
N VAL A 371 2.02 -5.93 17.36
CA VAL A 371 3.30 -5.21 17.29
C VAL A 371 4.18 -5.59 18.47
N SER A 372 3.60 -5.67 19.67
CA SER A 372 4.31 -6.07 20.88
C SER A 372 4.77 -7.53 20.81
N ALA A 373 3.94 -8.46 20.33
CA ALA A 373 4.33 -9.85 20.10
C ALA A 373 5.46 -9.97 19.07
N PHE A 374 5.41 -9.21 17.98
CA PHE A 374 6.49 -9.17 16.99
C PHE A 374 7.81 -8.62 17.58
N ALA A 375 7.75 -7.49 18.30
CA ALA A 375 8.92 -6.87 18.92
C ALA A 375 9.56 -7.78 19.99
N THR A 376 8.76 -8.41 20.86
CA THR A 376 9.24 -9.38 21.86
C THR A 376 9.89 -10.59 21.20
N LYS A 377 9.24 -11.19 20.19
CA LYS A 377 9.79 -12.35 19.47
C LYS A 377 11.11 -12.00 18.76
N ARG A 378 11.21 -10.82 18.15
CA ARG A 378 12.45 -10.41 17.48
C ARG A 378 13.55 -10.06 18.48
N LEU A 379 13.19 -9.48 19.63
CA LEU A 379 14.13 -9.16 20.70
C LEU A 379 14.75 -10.42 21.33
N SER A 380 13.99 -11.50 21.55
CA SER A 380 14.55 -12.78 22.05
C SER A 380 15.52 -13.39 21.04
N GLN A 381 15.14 -13.46 19.76
CA GLN A 381 16.00 -13.93 18.67
C GLN A 381 17.32 -13.16 18.58
N LEU A 382 17.30 -11.83 18.77
CA LEU A 382 18.51 -11.01 18.74
C LEU A 382 19.39 -11.19 20.00
N ARG A 383 18.85 -11.71 21.10
CA ARG A 383 19.59 -12.07 22.32
C ARG A 383 20.13 -13.49 22.31
N GLY A 384 19.58 -14.37 21.47
CA GLY A 384 19.84 -15.81 21.51
C GLY A 384 18.97 -16.54 22.55
N GLU A 385 17.80 -15.98 22.87
CA GLU A 385 16.77 -16.51 23.78
C GLU A 385 15.63 -17.23 23.02
#